data_AF-A0A958SWJ3-F1
#
_entry.id   AF-A0A958SWJ3-F1
#
_cell.length_a   1.000
_cell.length_b   1.000
_cell.length_c   1.000
_cell.angle_alpha   90.00
_cell.angle_beta   90.00
_cell.angle_gamma   90.00
#
_symmetry.space_group_name_H-M   'P 1'
#
loop_
_entity.id
_entity.type
_entity.pdbx_description
1 polymer ?
#
loop_
_entity_poly.entity_id
_entity_poly.type
_entity_poly.pdbx_seq_one_letter_code
_entity_poly.pdbx_strand_id
1 'polypeptide(L)'
;MSQIFNIVINGYQTSSGKIVDLPLSYQVFGKPLYEAPIVLVNHALTGNSKVCGDDGWWKDLIGAGKCIDTTAYTVLAFNIPGNGFHSQSLDDLKLDYKDFTARDVAGLFVQGLDQLKI
;
A
#
# COMPACT_ATOMS: atom_id res chain seq x y z
N MET A 1 10.30 12.50 7.27
CA MET A 1 9.62 11.20 7.44
C MET A 1 8.44 11.16 6.48
N SER A 2 8.28 10.08 5.70
CA SER A 2 7.12 9.93 4.81
C SER A 2 5.86 9.65 5.63
N GLN A 3 4.79 10.40 5.38
CA GLN A 3 3.50 10.23 6.04
C GLN A 3 2.86 8.89 5.63
N ILE A 4 2.15 8.25 6.55
CA ILE A 4 1.28 7.10 6.26
C ILE A 4 -0.16 7.61 6.19
N PHE A 5 -0.83 7.26 5.11
CA PHE A 5 -2.22 7.57 4.86
C PHE A 5 -3.06 6.31 5.03
N ASN A 6 -4.34 6.49 5.37
CA ASN A 6 -5.28 5.40 5.55
C ASN A 6 -6.58 5.74 4.82
N ILE A 7 -7.12 4.75 4.11
CA ILE A 7 -8.49 4.74 3.60
C ILE A 7 -9.21 3.52 4.16
N VAL A 8 -10.54 3.56 4.19
CA VAL A 8 -11.35 2.44 4.66
C VAL A 8 -12.00 1.78 3.45
N ILE A 9 -11.70 0.50 3.26
CA ILE A 9 -12.41 -0.34 2.30
C ILE A 9 -13.62 -0.94 3.01
N ASN A 10 -14.82 -0.66 2.49
CA ASN A 10 -16.07 -1.17 3.05
C ASN A 10 -16.68 -2.22 2.12
N GLY A 11 -17.17 -3.31 2.68
CA GLY A 11 -17.93 -4.35 2.00
C GLY A 11 -17.09 -5.17 1.01
N TYR A 12 -15.79 -5.33 1.26
CA TYR A 12 -14.95 -6.16 0.38
C TYR A 12 -15.36 -7.62 0.51
N GLN A 13 -15.73 -8.26 -0.61
CA GLN A 13 -16.03 -9.68 -0.64
C GLN A 13 -14.77 -10.46 -1.04
N THR A 14 -14.26 -11.31 -0.13
CA THR A 14 -13.13 -12.19 -0.40
C THR A 14 -13.51 -13.31 -1.36
N SER A 15 -12.51 -13.99 -1.90
CA SER A 15 -12.68 -15.16 -2.78
C SER A 15 -13.42 -16.32 -2.11
N SER A 16 -13.44 -16.39 -0.77
CA SER A 16 -14.23 -17.35 0.01
C SER A 16 -15.68 -16.90 0.24
N GLY A 17 -16.05 -15.69 -0.19
CA GLY A 17 -17.38 -15.09 -0.04
C GLY A 17 -17.58 -14.32 1.27
N LYS A 18 -16.55 -14.22 2.13
CA LYS A 18 -16.62 -13.43 3.36
C LYS A 18 -16.64 -11.94 3.03
N ILE A 19 -17.47 -11.18 3.72
CA ILE A 19 -17.51 -9.71 3.60
C ILE A 19 -16.72 -9.11 4.76
N VAL A 20 -15.82 -8.17 4.45
CA VAL A 20 -14.96 -7.51 5.42
C VAL A 20 -14.89 -6.00 5.16
N ASP A 21 -14.84 -5.25 6.26
CA ASP A 21 -14.43 -3.84 6.26
C ASP A 21 -13.01 -3.78 6.85
N LEU A 22 -12.09 -3.07 6.21
CA LEU A 22 -10.73 -2.96 6.70
C LEU A 22 -10.06 -1.63 6.35
N PRO A 23 -9.15 -1.13 7.22
CA PRO A 23 -8.27 -0.04 6.86
C PRO A 23 -7.21 -0.53 5.87
N LEU A 24 -7.00 0.25 4.81
CA LEU A 24 -5.93 0.05 3.85
C LEU A 24 -4.96 1.23 3.94
N SER A 25 -3.76 0.96 4.45
CA SER A 25 -2.72 1.99 4.63
C SER A 25 -1.80 2.06 3.42
N TYR A 26 -1.29 3.25 3.12
CA TYR A 26 -0.38 3.47 2.00
C TYR A 26 0.57 4.65 2.24
N GLN A 27 1.62 4.71 1.43
CA GLN A 27 2.57 5.81 1.40
C GLN A 27 2.80 6.30 -0.03
N VAL A 28 3.09 7.59 -0.14
CA VAL A 28 3.42 8.27 -1.41
C VAL A 28 4.80 8.89 -1.29
N PHE A 29 5.61 8.77 -2.35
CA PHE A 29 6.94 9.33 -2.45
C PHE A 29 7.14 10.05 -3.79
N GLY A 30 8.08 11.00 -3.82
CA GLY A 30 8.36 11.80 -5.01
C GLY A 30 7.33 12.89 -5.25
N LYS A 31 6.86 13.00 -6.50
CA LYS A 31 5.88 14.03 -6.88
C LYS A 31 4.52 13.76 -6.22
N PRO A 32 3.75 14.81 -5.86
CA PRO A 32 2.40 14.65 -5.34
C PRO A 32 1.51 13.83 -6.28
N LEU A 33 0.48 13.19 -5.72
CA LEU A 33 -0.54 12.50 -6.53
C LEU A 33 -1.12 13.46 -7.57
N TYR A 34 -1.39 12.94 -8.77
CA TYR A 34 -1.90 13.66 -9.93
C TYR A 34 -0.95 14.69 -10.58
N GLU A 35 0.28 14.84 -10.09
CA GLU A 35 1.27 15.73 -10.71
C GLU A 35 2.28 15.00 -11.62
N ALA A 36 2.32 13.67 -11.58
CA ALA A 36 3.24 12.85 -12.37
C ALA A 36 2.68 11.45 -12.65
N PRO A 37 3.24 10.70 -13.62
CA PRO A 37 2.90 9.29 -13.81
C PRO A 37 3.17 8.48 -12.53
N ILE A 38 2.29 7.51 -12.26
CA ILE A 38 2.30 6.74 -11.02
C ILE A 38 3.00 5.40 -11.23
N VAL A 39 3.94 5.09 -10.34
CA VAL A 39 4.55 3.77 -10.21
C VAL A 39 4.02 3.12 -8.92
N LEU A 40 3.19 2.09 -9.07
CA LEU A 40 2.70 1.29 -7.96
C LEU A 40 3.73 0.21 -7.60
N VAL A 41 4.16 0.19 -6.33
CA VAL A 41 5.10 -0.80 -5.80
C VAL A 41 4.37 -1.75 -4.86
N ASN A 42 4.38 -3.04 -5.20
CA ASN A 42 3.88 -4.11 -4.34
C ASN A 42 5.04 -4.74 -3.57
N HIS A 43 4.92 -4.84 -2.24
CA HIS A 43 5.96 -5.38 -1.39
C HIS A 43 5.88 -6.90 -1.19
N ALA A 44 6.99 -7.52 -0.79
CA ALA A 44 7.07 -8.94 -0.43
C ALA A 44 6.56 -9.23 0.99
N LEU A 45 6.60 -10.49 1.45
CA LEU A 45 6.01 -10.96 2.72
C LEU A 45 6.38 -10.10 3.94
N THR A 46 7.67 -9.82 4.14
CA THR A 46 8.18 -9.03 5.29
C THR A 46 8.43 -7.57 4.94
N GLY A 47 8.05 -7.15 3.74
CA GLY A 47 8.11 -5.75 3.31
C GLY A 47 6.96 -4.95 3.90
N ASN A 48 6.93 -3.66 3.56
CA ASN A 48 5.86 -2.75 3.90
C ASN A 48 5.80 -1.59 2.89
N SER A 49 4.89 -0.64 3.08
CA SER A 49 4.72 0.53 2.19
C SER A 49 5.90 1.53 2.22
N LYS A 50 6.88 1.40 3.12
CA LYS A 50 8.08 2.25 3.15
C LYS A 50 9.12 1.75 2.15
N VAL A 51 8.95 2.11 0.88
CA VAL A 51 9.77 1.60 -0.22
C VAL A 51 11.09 2.37 -0.42
N CYS A 52 11.12 3.67 -0.13
CA CYS A 52 12.32 4.51 -0.30
C CYS A 52 12.50 5.51 0.87
N GLY A 53 13.48 6.40 0.75
CA GLY A 53 13.99 7.22 1.86
C GLY A 53 14.99 6.46 2.72
N ASP A 54 15.37 7.03 3.88
CA ASP A 54 16.50 6.53 4.67
C ASP A 54 16.39 5.04 5.08
N ASP A 55 15.17 4.63 5.47
CA ASP A 55 14.86 3.25 5.88
C ASP A 55 14.01 2.48 4.84
N GLY A 56 13.95 2.95 3.60
CA GLY A 56 13.22 2.27 2.53
C GLY A 56 13.94 1.02 2.06
N TRP A 57 13.24 -0.11 1.97
CA TRP A 57 13.84 -1.39 1.57
C TRP A 57 14.28 -1.46 0.09
N TRP A 58 13.84 -0.49 -0.73
CA TRP A 58 14.26 -0.28 -2.11
C TRP A 58 14.91 1.09 -2.34
N LYS A 59 15.50 1.68 -1.28
CA LYS A 59 16.13 3.00 -1.36
C LYS A 59 17.23 3.13 -2.40
N ASP A 60 17.89 2.04 -2.81
CA ASP A 60 18.93 2.06 -3.84
C ASP A 60 18.36 2.06 -5.27
N LEU A 61 17.09 1.65 -5.44
CA LEU A 61 16.40 1.61 -6.73
C LEU A 61 15.51 2.83 -6.94
N ILE A 62 14.87 3.32 -5.87
CA ILE A 62 13.87 4.39 -5.88
C ILE A 62 14.41 5.64 -5.17
N GLY A 63 14.45 6.78 -5.85
CA GLY A 63 14.91 8.06 -5.30
C GLY A 63 15.32 9.06 -6.39
N ALA A 64 15.74 10.26 -5.99
CA ALA A 64 16.11 11.31 -6.95
C ALA A 64 17.30 10.87 -7.81
N GLY A 65 17.13 10.92 -9.14
CA GLY A 65 18.14 10.49 -10.12
C GLY A 65 18.41 8.97 -10.17
N LYS A 66 17.56 8.15 -9.55
CA LYS A 66 17.68 6.68 -9.56
C LYS A 66 16.83 6.04 -10.66
N CYS A 67 16.86 4.70 -10.75
CA CYS A 67 16.11 3.94 -11.75
C CYS A 67 14.63 4.31 -11.77
N ILE A 68 14.01 4.37 -10.59
CA ILE A 68 12.68 4.97 -10.41
C ILE A 68 12.89 6.36 -9.80
N ASP A 69 12.93 7.37 -10.65
CA ASP A 69 13.27 8.73 -10.27
C ASP A 69 12.09 9.47 -9.62
N THR A 70 12.20 9.74 -8.33
CA THR A 70 11.17 10.45 -7.56
C THR A 70 11.01 11.93 -7.93
N THR A 71 11.89 12.47 -8.78
CA THR A 71 11.71 13.80 -9.37
C THR A 71 10.83 13.79 -10.63
N ALA A 72 10.62 12.62 -11.23
CA ALA A 72 9.83 12.41 -12.44
C ALA A 72 8.53 11.63 -12.21
N TYR A 73 8.47 10.80 -11.15
CA TYR A 73 7.34 9.93 -10.86
C TYR A 73 6.73 10.20 -9.48
N THR A 74 5.45 9.86 -9.36
CA THR A 74 4.81 9.61 -8.07
C THR A 74 4.91 8.12 -7.77
N VAL A 75 5.52 7.76 -6.65
CA VAL A 75 5.62 6.36 -6.22
C VAL A 75 4.57 6.10 -5.14
N LEU A 76 3.70 5.13 -5.39
CA LEU A 76 2.64 4.72 -4.48
C LEU A 76 2.92 3.29 -3.99
N ALA A 77 2.73 3.04 -2.70
CA ALA A 77 2.82 1.70 -2.13
C ALA A 77 1.77 1.51 -1.05
N PHE A 78 0.91 0.51 -1.23
CA PHE A 78 -0.01 0.03 -0.19
C PHE A 78 0.73 -0.92 0.76
N ASN A 79 0.28 -0.97 2.02
CA ASN A 79 0.66 -2.02 2.94
C ASN A 79 -0.34 -3.16 2.84
N ILE A 80 0.13 -4.41 2.85
CA ILE A 80 -0.75 -5.58 2.89
C ILE A 80 -1.50 -5.61 4.24
N PRO A 81 -2.84 -5.71 4.25
CA PRO A 81 -3.60 -5.82 5.49
C PRO A 81 -3.13 -6.99 6.36
N GLY A 82 -3.00 -6.75 7.67
CA GLY A 82 -2.48 -7.74 8.63
C GLY A 82 -0.94 -7.81 8.74
N ASN A 83 -0.19 -7.01 7.96
CA ASN A 83 1.29 -6.98 8.02
C ASN A 83 1.85 -6.35 9.33
N GLY A 84 1.06 -5.56 10.05
CA GLY A 84 1.46 -4.97 11.33
C GLY A 84 2.31 -3.69 11.26
N PHE A 85 2.77 -3.30 10.07
CA PHE A 85 3.47 -2.03 9.91
C PHE A 85 2.55 -0.83 10.21
N HIS A 86 2.87 -0.13 11.30
CA HIS A 86 2.10 1.01 11.82
C HIS A 86 0.63 0.68 12.17
N SER A 87 0.33 -0.56 12.56
CA SER A 87 -0.94 -0.88 13.20
C SER A 87 -1.12 -0.03 14.46
N GLN A 88 -2.26 0.64 14.57
CA GLN A 88 -2.60 1.52 15.70
C GLN A 88 -3.36 0.75 16.79
N SER A 89 -3.93 -0.41 16.44
CA SER A 89 -4.67 -1.26 17.36
C SER A 89 -4.46 -2.74 17.04
N LEU A 90 -4.80 -3.61 18.00
CA LEU A 90 -4.91 -5.05 17.75
C LEU A 90 -6.03 -5.36 16.75
N ASP A 91 -7.03 -4.49 16.61
CA ASP A 91 -8.13 -4.69 15.66
C ASP A 91 -7.63 -4.66 14.21
N ASP A 92 -6.60 -3.86 13.92
CA ASP A 92 -5.92 -3.83 12.61
C ASP A 92 -5.23 -5.15 12.24
N LEU A 93 -5.04 -6.02 13.24
CA LEU A 93 -4.44 -7.35 13.12
C LEU A 93 -5.45 -8.48 13.25
N LYS A 94 -6.73 -8.19 13.53
CA LYS A 94 -7.82 -9.19 13.65
C LYS A 94 -8.33 -9.67 12.28
N LEU A 95 -7.41 -9.85 11.33
CA LEU A 95 -7.68 -10.48 10.06
C LEU A 95 -7.24 -11.94 10.15
N ASP A 96 -8.15 -12.87 9.88
CA ASP A 96 -7.75 -14.26 9.68
C ASP A 96 -7.07 -14.35 8.32
N TYR A 97 -5.76 -14.59 8.31
CA TYR A 97 -4.97 -14.68 7.09
C TYR A 97 -5.49 -15.78 6.14
N LYS A 98 -6.25 -16.75 6.64
CA LYS A 98 -6.86 -17.81 5.81
C LYS A 98 -8.02 -17.31 4.96
N ASP A 99 -8.60 -16.15 5.28
CA ASP A 99 -9.68 -15.55 4.50
C ASP A 99 -9.18 -14.81 3.26
N PHE A 100 -7.87 -14.59 3.14
CA PHE A 100 -7.28 -13.80 2.07
C PHE A 100 -6.31 -14.60 1.22
N THR A 101 -6.40 -14.39 -0.09
CA THR A 101 -5.44 -14.84 -1.09
C THR A 101 -4.69 -13.64 -1.67
N ALA A 102 -3.63 -13.89 -2.45
CA ALA A 102 -2.97 -12.83 -3.21
C ALA A 102 -3.92 -12.12 -4.18
N ARG A 103 -4.94 -12.81 -4.70
CA ARG A 103 -6.01 -12.21 -5.52
C ARG A 103 -6.84 -11.23 -4.70
N ASP A 104 -7.15 -11.59 -3.45
CA ASP A 104 -7.95 -10.72 -2.59
C ASP A 104 -7.18 -9.44 -2.24
N VAL A 105 -5.89 -9.57 -1.92
CA VAL A 105 -4.99 -8.42 -1.71
C VAL A 105 -4.92 -7.53 -2.93
N ALA A 106 -4.77 -8.10 -4.14
CA ALA A 106 -4.79 -7.32 -5.37
C ALA A 106 -6.13 -6.59 -5.57
N GLY A 107 -7.26 -7.24 -5.27
CA GLY A 107 -8.59 -6.64 -5.35
C GLY A 107 -8.78 -5.47 -4.37
N LEU A 108 -8.25 -5.60 -3.15
CA LEU A 108 -8.22 -4.51 -2.17
C LEU A 108 -7.41 -3.32 -2.68
N PHE A 109 -6.25 -3.57 -3.33
CA PHE A 109 -5.44 -2.50 -3.90
C PHE A 109 -6.15 -1.82 -5.07
N VAL A 110 -6.86 -2.57 -5.92
CA VAL A 110 -7.69 -1.98 -6.99
C VAL A 110 -8.78 -1.07 -6.41
N GLN A 111 -9.52 -1.51 -5.39
CA GLN A 111 -10.50 -0.64 -4.73
C GLN A 111 -9.86 0.56 -4.04
N GLY A 112 -8.64 0.41 -3.52
CA GLY A 112 -7.86 1.50 -2.97
C GLY A 112 -7.51 2.54 -4.03
N LEU A 113 -7.05 2.11 -5.21
CA LEU A 113 -6.79 2.99 -6.36
C LEU A 113 -8.06 3.72 -6.80
N ASP A 114 -9.20 3.02 -6.88
CA ASP A 114 -10.50 3.61 -7.23
C ASP A 114 -10.91 4.72 -6.24
N GLN A 115 -10.76 4.48 -4.93
CA GLN A 115 -11.04 5.50 -3.91
C GLN A 115 -10.08 6.70 -3.99
N LEU A 116 -8.82 6.44 -4.36
CA LEU A 116 -7.85 7.47 -4.66
C LEU A 116 -8.05 8.11 -6.04
N LYS A 117 -9.08 7.74 -6.81
CA LYS A 117 -9.39 8.31 -8.13
C LYS A 117 -8.19 8.23 -9.10
N ILE A 118 -7.46 7.12 -9.06
CA ILE A 118 -6.30 6.82 -9.93
C ILE A 118 -6.66 5.73 -10.92
#